data_AF-A0A8F5VKP5-F1
#
_entry.id   AF-A0A8F5VKP5-F1
#
_cell.length_a   1.000
_cell.length_b   1.000
_cell.length_c   1.000
_cell.angle_alpha   90.00
_cell.angle_beta   90.00
_cell.angle_gamma   90.00
#
_symmetry.space_group_name_H-M   'P 1'
#
loop_
_entity.id
_entity.type
_entity.pdbx_description
1 polymer ?
#
loop_
_entity_poly.entity_id
_entity_poly.type
_entity_poly.pdbx_seq_one_letter_code
_entity_poly.pdbx_strand_id
1 'polypeptide(L)'
;MKDEYQKRIDIIELLLHVMYMSLFQQYMRVNYDGAWRVVKEIIDSVRKCKGVFVVNWHNTNFRENYIERKVLEKILVYCEKKPAYMETPLLP
;
A
#
# COMPACT_ATOMS: atom_id res chain seq x y z
N MET A 1 -31.12 -35.66 -14.12
CA MET A 1 -30.30 -34.63 -14.79
C MET A 1 -30.15 -33.51 -13.77
N LYS A 2 -29.04 -33.52 -13.02
CA LYS A 2 -27.85 -32.65 -13.24
C LYS A 2 -28.23 -31.18 -13.25
N ASP A 3 -28.03 -30.55 -12.10
CA ASP A 3 -27.45 -29.21 -11.97
C ASP A 3 -26.90 -29.09 -10.54
N GLU A 4 -25.75 -29.73 -10.30
CA GLU A 4 -24.89 -29.37 -9.17
C GLU A 4 -24.36 -27.96 -9.44
N TYR A 5 -25.08 -26.95 -8.92
CA TYR A 5 -24.60 -25.58 -8.91
C TYR A 5 -23.31 -25.51 -8.10
N GLN A 6 -22.19 -25.41 -8.81
CA GLN A 6 -20.90 -25.10 -8.25
C GLN A 6 -21.03 -23.77 -7.49
N LYS A 7 -21.07 -23.81 -6.14
CA LYS A 7 -21.11 -22.64 -5.26
C LYS A 7 -19.95 -21.72 -5.65
N ARG A 8 -20.24 -20.60 -6.34
CA ARG A 8 -19.26 -19.54 -6.53
C ARG A 8 -18.95 -18.94 -5.16
N ILE A 9 -17.66 -18.82 -4.86
CA ILE A 9 -17.16 -18.03 -3.73
C ILE A 9 -16.67 -16.73 -4.36
N ASP A 10 -17.37 -15.62 -4.11
CA ASP A 10 -16.88 -14.31 -4.52
C ASP A 10 -15.70 -13.94 -3.62
N ILE A 11 -14.49 -13.93 -4.20
CA ILE A 11 -13.27 -13.52 -3.52
C ILE A 11 -12.85 -12.16 -4.06
N ILE A 12 -12.76 -11.17 -3.16
CA ILE A 12 -12.11 -9.89 -3.39
C ILE A 12 -10.75 -9.97 -2.70
N GLU A 13 -9.65 -9.88 -3.46
CA GLU A 13 -8.31 -9.87 -2.88
C GLU A 13 -7.94 -8.51 -2.29
N LEU A 14 -7.30 -8.58 -1.12
CA LEU A 14 -6.86 -7.45 -0.33
C LEU A 14 -5.59 -6.84 -0.93
N LEU A 15 -5.76 -5.66 -1.50
CA LEU A 15 -4.69 -4.85 -2.07
C LEU A 15 -3.67 -4.48 -0.99
N LEU A 16 -2.54 -5.19 -0.91
CA LEU A 16 -1.37 -4.74 -0.18
C LEU A 16 -0.33 -4.21 -1.17
N HIS A 17 -0.15 -2.89 -1.21
CA HIS A 17 0.79 -2.27 -2.16
C HIS A 17 2.17 -2.04 -1.55
N VAL A 18 2.21 -1.67 -0.27
CA VAL A 18 3.46 -1.34 0.42
C VAL A 18 3.46 -1.99 1.81
N MET A 19 4.52 -2.78 2.06
CA MET A 19 4.87 -3.30 3.38
C MET A 19 6.30 -2.87 3.72
N TYR A 20 6.48 -2.14 4.82
CA TYR A 20 7.80 -1.62 5.19
C TYR A 20 8.83 -2.75 5.45
N MET A 21 8.40 -3.89 6.03
CA MET A 21 9.27 -5.06 6.23
C MET A 21 9.89 -5.52 4.92
N SER A 22 9.11 -5.49 3.84
CA SER A 22 9.58 -5.87 2.51
C SER A 22 10.50 -4.85 1.88
N LEU A 23 10.23 -3.56 2.09
CA LEU A 23 11.11 -2.51 1.59
C LEU A 23 12.48 -2.55 2.30
N PHE A 24 12.50 -2.61 3.62
CA PHE A 24 13.71 -2.31 4.40
C PHE A 24 14.41 -3.53 5.01
N GLN A 25 13.66 -4.52 5.51
CA GLN A 25 14.22 -5.52 6.43
C GLN A 25 14.41 -6.90 5.79
N GLN A 26 13.36 -7.45 5.19
CA GLN A 26 13.30 -8.88 4.86
C GLN A 26 13.59 -9.20 3.40
N TYR A 27 13.12 -8.37 2.46
CA TYR A 27 13.10 -8.74 1.04
C TYR A 27 13.99 -7.84 0.17
N MET A 28 13.60 -6.58 -0.04
CA MET A 28 14.28 -5.68 -0.98
C MET A 28 15.53 -5.03 -0.39
N ARG A 29 15.53 -4.78 0.92
CA ARG A 29 16.65 -4.13 1.67
C ARG A 29 17.13 -2.84 1.01
N VAL A 30 16.20 -2.04 0.49
CA VAL A 30 16.50 -0.77 -0.15
C VAL A 30 16.71 0.33 0.90
N ASN A 31 17.53 1.32 0.58
CA ASN A 31 17.65 2.53 1.38
C ASN A 31 16.44 3.46 1.18
N TYR A 32 16.44 4.61 1.85
CA TYR A 32 15.33 5.57 1.82
C TYR A 32 14.93 5.98 0.40
N ASP A 33 15.91 6.35 -0.42
CA ASP A 33 15.67 6.83 -1.79
C ASP A 33 15.17 5.71 -2.70
N GLY A 34 15.72 4.50 -2.54
CA GLY A 34 15.26 3.30 -3.24
C GLY A 34 13.82 2.95 -2.87
N ALA A 35 13.49 2.97 -1.58
CA ALA A 35 12.13 2.75 -1.09
C ALA A 35 11.18 3.81 -1.65
N TRP A 36 11.57 5.08 -1.61
CA TRP A 36 10.74 6.16 -2.13
C TRP A 36 10.48 6.02 -3.64
N ARG A 37 11.49 5.65 -4.43
CA ARG A 37 11.34 5.43 -5.87
C ARG A 37 10.29 4.35 -6.17
N VAL A 38 10.42 3.19 -5.52
CA VAL A 38 9.50 2.06 -5.68
C VAL A 38 8.08 2.46 -5.29
N VAL A 39 7.91 3.05 -4.10
CA VAL A 39 6.60 3.48 -3.60
C VAL A 39 5.96 4.50 -4.54
N LYS A 40 6.73 5.47 -5.03
CA LYS A 40 6.23 6.49 -5.97
C LYS A 40 5.74 5.86 -7.27
N GLU A 41 6.48 4.91 -7.83
CA GLU A 41 6.07 4.18 -9.05
C GLU A 41 4.77 3.41 -8.86
N ILE A 42 4.58 2.78 -7.70
CA ILE A 42 3.34 2.09 -7.35
C ILE A 42 2.19 3.09 -7.26
N ILE A 43 2.35 4.20 -6.51
CA ILE A 43 1.32 5.25 -6.38
C ILE A 43 0.93 5.80 -7.76
N ASP A 44 1.91 6.09 -8.61
CA ASP A 44 1.68 6.62 -9.95
C ASP A 44 0.94 5.61 -10.84
N SER A 45 1.23 4.31 -10.69
CA SER A 45 0.56 3.22 -11.43
C SER A 45 -0.88 3.01 -10.96
N VAL A 46 -1.11 2.95 -9.65
CA VAL A 46 -2.46 2.85 -9.06
C VAL A 46 -3.33 4.03 -9.50
N ARG A 47 -2.76 5.24 -9.52
CA ARG A 47 -3.46 6.44 -9.99
C ARG A 47 -3.85 6.36 -11.47
N LYS A 48 -2.97 5.87 -12.35
CA LYS A 48 -3.28 5.68 -13.79
C LYS A 48 -4.48 4.75 -13.97
N CYS A 49 -4.60 3.73 -13.13
CA CYS A 49 -5.69 2.77 -13.16
C CYS A 49 -6.93 3.20 -12.35
N LYS A 50 -6.93 4.40 -11.75
CA LYS A 50 -7.97 4.88 -10.82
C LYS A 50 -8.25 3.88 -9.68
N GLY A 51 -7.22 3.18 -9.22
CA GLY A 51 -7.31 2.19 -8.15
C GLY A 51 -7.15 2.78 -6.74
N VAL A 52 -7.21 1.91 -5.74
CA VAL A 52 -6.99 2.23 -4.33
C VAL A 52 -5.55 1.89 -3.96
N PHE A 53 -4.81 2.80 -3.34
CA PHE A 53 -3.46 2.54 -2.84
C PHE A 53 -3.51 2.28 -1.33
N VAL A 54 -2.93 1.17 -0.89
CA VAL A 54 -3.00 0.71 0.51
C VAL A 54 -1.60 0.50 1.06
N VAL A 55 -1.31 1.17 2.16
CA VAL A 55 -0.07 1.02 2.91
C VAL A 55 -0.36 0.20 4.15
N ASN A 56 0.30 -0.95 4.28
CA ASN A 56 0.30 -1.69 5.54
C ASN A 56 1.47 -1.25 6.40
N TRP A 57 1.18 -1.04 7.68
CA TRP A 57 2.10 -0.47 8.63
C TRP A 57 2.03 -1.17 9.98
N HIS A 58 3.16 -1.22 10.69
CA HIS A 58 3.22 -1.75 12.06
C HIS A 58 3.72 -0.69 13.04
N ASN A 59 2.97 -0.47 14.12
CA ASN A 59 3.26 0.54 15.15
C ASN A 59 4.67 0.44 15.75
N THR A 60 5.24 -0.77 15.77
CA THR A 60 6.60 -1.01 16.25
C THR A 60 7.67 -0.17 15.55
N ASN A 61 7.39 0.29 14.32
CA ASN A 61 8.31 1.09 13.49
C ASN A 61 7.78 2.49 13.22
N PHE A 62 6.64 2.87 13.81
CA PHE A 62 6.18 4.25 13.83
C PHE A 62 6.86 5.02 14.97
N ARG A 63 8.19 5.06 14.95
CA ARG A 63 8.99 5.73 15.97
C ARG A 63 9.62 6.99 15.40
N GLU A 64 9.87 7.97 16.25
CA GLU A 64 10.61 9.15 15.87
C GLU A 64 12.00 8.76 15.32
N ASN A 65 12.42 9.43 14.24
CA ASN A 65 13.68 9.19 13.53
C ASN A 65 13.82 7.88 12.74
N TYR A 66 12.80 7.00 12.72
CA TYR A 66 12.85 5.78 11.92
C TYR A 66 12.65 6.06 10.42
N ILE A 67 13.41 5.36 9.58
CA ILE A 67 13.42 5.53 8.12
C ILE A 67 12.05 5.23 7.51
N GLU A 68 11.37 4.23 8.08
CA GLU A 68 10.03 3.86 7.71
C GLU A 68 9.14 5.09 7.84
N ARG A 69 9.12 5.74 9.02
CA ARG A 69 8.20 6.85 9.34
C ARG A 69 8.38 8.00 8.34
N LYS A 70 9.64 8.30 8.00
CA LYS A 70 9.98 9.31 6.99
C LYS A 70 9.43 8.96 5.60
N VAL A 71 9.34 7.68 5.24
CA VAL A 71 8.71 7.27 3.97
C VAL A 71 7.19 7.44 4.04
N LEU A 72 6.55 7.07 5.14
CA LEU A 72 5.11 7.26 5.30
C LEU A 72 4.72 8.75 5.22
N GLU A 73 5.43 9.63 5.93
CA GLU A 73 5.23 11.08 5.86
C GLU A 73 5.39 11.60 4.43
N LYS A 74 6.38 11.09 3.68
CA LYS A 74 6.61 11.47 2.28
C LYS A 74 5.50 10.97 1.34
N ILE A 75 4.94 9.78 1.58
CA ILE A 75 3.75 9.28 0.88
C ILE A 75 2.58 10.25 1.06
N LEU A 76 2.28 10.62 2.31
CA LEU A 76 1.15 11.50 2.65
C LEU A 76 1.29 12.85 1.95
N VAL A 77 2.44 13.51 2.06
CA VAL A 77 2.72 14.81 1.41
C VAL A 77 2.61 14.70 -0.12
N TYR A 78 3.06 13.60 -0.73
CA TYR A 78 2.98 13.41 -2.18
C TYR A 78 1.54 13.18 -2.66
N CYS A 79 0.75 12.45 -1.89
CA CYS A 79 -0.66 12.21 -2.18
C CYS A 79 -1.51 13.47 -1.99
N GLU A 80 -1.24 14.28 -0.97
CA GLU A 80 -1.93 15.56 -0.71
C GLU A 80 -1.75 16.57 -1.85
N LYS A 81 -0.56 16.63 -2.45
CA LYS A 81 -0.26 17.52 -3.60
C LYS A 81 -0.98 17.12 -4.89
N LYS A 82 -1.69 16.00 -4.89
CA LYS A 82 -2.41 15.48 -6.04
C LYS A 82 -3.90 15.44 -5.71
N PRO A 83 -4.80 15.50 -6.70
CA PRO A 83 -6.21 15.21 -6.47
C PRO A 83 -6.33 13.72 -6.16
N ALA A 84 -6.18 13.37 -4.89
CA ALA A 84 -6.32 12.03 -4.34
C ALA A 84 -7.32 12.14 -3.19
N TYR A 85 -8.34 11.28 -3.20
CA TYR A 85 -9.23 11.12 -2.06
C TYR A 85 -8.53 10.19 -1.07
N MET A 86 -8.31 10.67 0.16
CA MET A 86 -7.89 9.82 1.28
C MET A 86 -9.15 9.42 2.03
N GLU A 87 -9.58 8.17 1.86
CA GLU A 87 -10.65 7.56 2.64
C GLU A 87 -10.07 6.49 3.55
N THR A 88 -10.49 6.51 4.82
CA THR A 88 -10.33 5.36 5.71
C THR A 88 -11.29 4.28 5.21
N PRO A 89 -10.84 3.04 4.93
CA PRO A 89 -11.77 1.99 4.57
C PRO A 89 -12.79 1.84 5.71
N LEU A 90 -14.06 2.07 5.41
CA LEU A 90 -15.12 1.55 6.26
C LEU A 90 -15.04 0.03 6.12
N LEU A 91 -14.44 -0.63 7.12
CA LEU A 91 -14.56 -2.07 7.23
C LEU A 91 -16.07 -2.38 7.31
N PRO A 92 -16.62 -3.22 6.41
CA PRO A 92 -18.01 -3.66 6.50
C PRO A 92 -18.27 -4.47 7.78
#